data_AF-A0A7X9BXB2-F1
#
_entry.id   AF-A0A7X9BXB2-F1
#
_cell.length_a   1.000
_cell.length_b   1.000
_cell.length_c   1.000
_cell.angle_alpha   90.00
_cell.angle_beta   90.00
_cell.angle_gamma   90.00
#
_symmetry.space_group_name_H-M   'P 1'
#
loop_
_entity.id
_entity.type
_entity.pdbx_description
1 polymer ?
#
loop_
_entity_poly.entity_id
_entity_poly.type
_entity_poly.pdbx_seq_one_letter_code
_entity_poly.pdbx_strand_id
1 'polypeptide(L)'
;MSNKNDGIVEKLWEIFSSMKTGLVLLGVVAVVSGIGTLVPQEGLDPEGAAQVAEIWRKLGFTNIYVSPLFQFLLGLLCINLIVCSVQRFGGIYKLTYRPEAPQEPSNIPQKIRAEIQHRDKEALKSNTLALLKKKGFHITQRDEEGRWSFLAQRRRMGNWGSFISHISFVILIIGAL
;
A
#
# COMPACT_ATOMS: atom_id res chain seq x y z
N MET A 1 -32.75 -10.18 7.59
CA MET A 1 -33.02 -10.26 6.14
C MET A 1 -31.69 -10.37 5.44
N SER A 2 -31.31 -11.57 5.00
CA SER A 2 -30.04 -11.83 4.31
C SER A 2 -30.22 -11.44 2.85
N ASN A 3 -29.61 -10.33 2.43
CA ASN A 3 -29.72 -9.85 1.07
C ASN A 3 -28.79 -10.69 0.19
N LYS A 4 -29.38 -11.43 -0.75
CA LYS A 4 -28.67 -12.26 -1.74
C LYS A 4 -27.71 -11.43 -2.63
N ASN A 5 -27.88 -10.11 -2.66
CA ASN A 5 -27.02 -9.16 -3.36
C ASN A 5 -25.72 -8.85 -2.63
N ASP A 6 -25.67 -9.06 -1.31
CA ASP A 6 -24.47 -8.84 -0.51
C ASP A 6 -23.35 -9.75 -1.04
N GLY A 7 -23.67 -11.01 -1.37
CA GLY A 7 -22.68 -12.00 -1.80
C GLY A 7 -21.93 -11.72 -3.12
N ILE A 8 -22.50 -10.97 -4.07
CA ILE A 8 -21.78 -10.62 -5.32
C ILE A 8 -20.89 -9.39 -5.10
N VAL A 9 -21.42 -8.39 -4.38
CA VAL A 9 -20.68 -7.17 -4.06
C VAL A 9 -19.52 -7.48 -3.12
N GLU A 10 -19.72 -8.30 -2.09
CA GLU A 10 -18.66 -8.77 -1.19
C GLU A 10 -17.55 -9.49 -1.98
N LYS A 11 -17.92 -10.40 -2.89
CA LYS A 11 -16.93 -11.14 -3.71
C LYS A 11 -16.14 -10.22 -4.62
N LEU A 12 -16.80 -9.28 -5.29
CA LEU A 12 -16.11 -8.28 -6.10
C LEU A 12 -15.19 -7.43 -5.23
N TRP A 13 -15.66 -7.00 -4.06
CA TRP A 13 -14.88 -6.24 -3.10
C TRP A 13 -13.63 -7.02 -2.65
N GLU A 14 -13.75 -8.32 -2.33
CA GLU A 14 -12.61 -9.19 -1.99
C GLU A 14 -11.60 -9.31 -3.14
N ILE A 15 -12.07 -9.43 -4.39
CA ILE A 15 -11.20 -9.50 -5.56
C ILE A 15 -10.44 -8.19 -5.77
N PHE A 16 -11.11 -7.04 -5.71
CA PHE A 16 -10.50 -5.72 -5.88
C PHE A 16 -9.69 -5.26 -4.64
N SER A 17 -9.95 -5.84 -3.48
CA SER A 17 -9.19 -5.68 -2.23
C SER A 17 -7.86 -6.43 -2.24
N SER A 18 -7.76 -7.49 -3.05
CA SER A 18 -6.59 -8.35 -3.05
C SER A 18 -5.38 -7.68 -3.69
N MET A 19 -4.28 -7.61 -2.93
CA MET A 19 -2.97 -7.16 -3.42
C MET A 19 -2.48 -8.01 -4.61
N LYS A 20 -2.85 -9.30 -4.65
CA LYS A 20 -2.48 -10.20 -5.77
C LYS A 20 -3.12 -9.72 -7.07
N THR A 21 -4.40 -9.35 -7.03
CA THR A 21 -5.12 -8.82 -8.21
C THR A 21 -4.46 -7.54 -8.71
N GLY A 22 -4.10 -6.62 -7.80
CA GLY A 22 -3.40 -5.39 -8.16
C GLY A 22 -2.06 -5.63 -8.83
N LEU A 23 -1.25 -6.56 -8.32
CA LEU A 23 0.05 -6.91 -8.91
C LEU A 23 -0.09 -7.55 -10.30
N VAL A 24 -1.10 -8.41 -10.49
CA VAL A 24 -1.40 -9.00 -11.80
C VAL A 24 -1.84 -7.93 -12.80
N LEU A 25 -2.76 -7.05 -12.41
CA LEU A 25 -3.21 -5.93 -13.26
C LEU A 25 -2.06 -5.03 -13.65
N LEU A 26 -1.21 -4.65 -12.68
CA LEU A 26 -0.01 -3.86 -12.93
C LEU A 26 0.93 -4.55 -13.94
N GLY A 27 1.14 -5.86 -13.79
CA GLY A 27 1.95 -6.66 -14.71
C GLY A 27 1.38 -6.68 -16.13
N VAL A 28 0.06 -6.86 -16.27
CA VAL A 28 -0.63 -6.84 -17.58
C VAL A 28 -0.51 -5.47 -18.23
N VAL A 29 -0.80 -4.40 -17.49
CA VAL A 29 -0.65 -3.01 -17.98
C VAL A 29 0.79 -2.76 -18.41
N ALA A 30 1.78 -3.16 -17.61
CA ALA A 30 3.20 -2.98 -17.93
C ALA A 30 3.60 -3.71 -19.22
N VAL A 31 3.13 -4.93 -19.45
CA VAL A 31 3.41 -5.68 -20.69
C VAL A 31 2.79 -4.97 -21.90
N VAL A 32 1.51 -4.57 -21.79
CA VAL A 32 0.80 -3.88 -22.89
C VAL A 32 1.45 -2.52 -23.19
N SER A 33 1.81 -1.75 -22.15
CA SER A 33 2.55 -0.50 -22.29
C SER A 33 3.94 -0.69 -22.88
N GLY A 34 4.64 -1.78 -22.53
CA GLY A 34 5.93 -2.14 -23.11
C GLY A 34 5.83 -2.39 -24.62
N ILE A 35 4.80 -3.13 -25.06
CA ILE A 35 4.52 -3.35 -26.48
C ILE A 35 4.24 -2.01 -27.18
N GLY A 36 3.41 -1.15 -26.60
CA GLY A 36 3.11 0.18 -27.15
C GLY A 36 4.29 1.15 -27.17
N THR A 37 5.32 0.91 -26.34
CA THR A 37 6.56 1.71 -26.36
C THR A 37 7.50 1.26 -27.49
N LEU A 38 7.50 -0.04 -27.82
CA LEU A 38 8.34 -0.59 -28.90
C LEU A 38 7.76 -0.31 -30.29
N VAL A 39 6.44 -0.16 -30.40
CA VAL A 39 5.75 0.12 -31.67
C VAL A 39 5.46 1.62 -31.77
N PRO A 40 5.86 2.29 -32.87
CA PRO A 40 5.53 3.70 -33.11
C PRO A 40 4.01 3.95 -32.98
N GLN A 41 3.64 4.91 -32.13
CA GLN A 41 2.25 5.27 -31.90
C GLN A 41 1.84 6.41 -32.82
N GLU A 42 0.65 6.33 -33.42
CA GLU A 42 0.14 7.33 -34.37
C GLU A 42 0.05 8.74 -33.76
N GLY A 43 -0.23 8.83 -32.44
CA GLY A 43 -0.30 10.11 -31.74
C GLY A 43 1.05 10.78 -31.45
N LEU A 44 2.17 10.06 -31.56
CA LEU A 44 3.51 10.57 -31.25
C LEU A 44 4.42 10.65 -32.48
N ASP A 45 4.34 9.66 -33.37
CA ASP A 45 5.14 9.58 -34.59
C ASP A 45 4.28 9.03 -35.75
N PRO A 46 3.51 9.91 -36.43
CA PRO A 46 2.64 9.51 -37.52
C PRO A 46 3.40 8.91 -38.72
N GLU A 47 4.60 9.41 -39.00
CA GLU A 47 5.42 8.94 -40.14
C GLU A 47 6.04 7.57 -39.84
N GLY A 48 6.58 7.38 -38.64
CA GLY A 48 7.06 6.08 -38.19
C GLY A 48 5.94 5.05 -38.08
N ALA A 49 4.76 5.44 -37.57
CA ALA A 49 3.59 4.58 -37.48
C ALA A 49 3.07 4.14 -38.87
N ALA A 50 3.16 5.01 -39.89
CA ALA A 50 2.77 4.67 -41.27
C ALA A 50 3.72 3.64 -41.91
N GLN A 51 4.96 3.55 -41.44
CA GLN A 51 5.99 2.61 -41.92
C GLN A 51 5.96 1.26 -41.19
N VAL A 52 5.22 1.14 -40.09
CA VAL A 52 5.03 -0.14 -39.39
C VAL A 52 4.26 -1.10 -40.29
N ALA A 53 4.64 -2.38 -40.27
CA ALA A 53 3.98 -3.41 -41.04
C ALA A 53 2.45 -3.40 -40.81
N GLU A 54 1.69 -3.46 -41.91
CA GLU A 54 0.23 -3.29 -41.96
C GLU A 54 -0.52 -4.22 -40.98
N ILE A 55 0.06 -5.37 -40.67
CA ILE A 55 -0.45 -6.34 -39.68
C ILE A 55 -0.56 -5.71 -38.29
N TRP A 56 0.45 -4.96 -37.84
CA TRP A 56 0.45 -4.31 -36.52
C TRP A 56 -0.54 -3.15 -36.45
N ARG A 57 -0.71 -2.43 -37.56
CA ARG A 57 -1.72 -1.39 -37.71
C ARG A 57 -3.14 -1.97 -37.68
N LYS A 58 -3.37 -3.10 -38.38
CA LYS A 58 -4.66 -3.84 -38.35
C LYS A 58 -4.99 -4.42 -36.98
N LEU A 59 -3.99 -4.82 -36.20
CA LEU A 59 -4.14 -5.28 -34.83
C LEU A 59 -4.39 -4.14 -33.82
N GLY A 60 -4.31 -2.87 -34.25
CA GLY A 60 -4.53 -1.71 -33.39
C GLY A 60 -3.36 -1.38 -32.47
N PHE A 61 -2.17 -1.92 -32.72
CA PHE A 61 -1.00 -1.70 -31.87
C PHE A 61 -0.37 -0.31 -32.01
N THR A 62 -0.76 0.45 -33.03
CA THR A 62 -0.35 1.85 -33.24
C THR A 62 -1.17 2.85 -32.42
N ASN A 63 -2.26 2.40 -31.76
CA ASN A 63 -3.17 3.21 -30.95
C ASN A 63 -3.50 2.54 -29.60
N ILE A 64 -2.51 1.89 -28.97
CA ILE A 64 -2.74 1.09 -27.75
C ILE A 64 -3.21 1.98 -26.59
N TYR A 65 -2.59 3.14 -26.41
CA TYR A 65 -2.87 4.00 -25.25
C TYR A 65 -4.28 4.59 -25.26
N VAL A 66 -4.88 4.78 -26.43
CA VAL A 66 -6.25 5.28 -26.61
C VAL A 66 -7.25 4.13 -26.77
N SER A 67 -6.77 2.89 -26.83
CA SER A 67 -7.63 1.72 -26.98
C SER A 67 -8.59 1.58 -25.79
N PRO A 68 -9.90 1.36 -26.03
CA PRO A 68 -10.87 1.15 -24.95
C PRO A 68 -10.47 0.02 -24.00
N LEU A 69 -9.79 -1.02 -24.50
CA LEU A 69 -9.30 -2.12 -23.68
C LEU A 69 -8.20 -1.66 -22.70
N PHE A 70 -7.27 -0.84 -23.19
CA PHE A 70 -6.18 -0.32 -22.35
C PHE A 70 -6.72 0.64 -21.29
N GLN A 71 -7.63 1.55 -21.67
CA GLN A 71 -8.32 2.44 -20.73
C GLN A 71 -9.12 1.66 -19.69
N PHE A 72 -9.79 0.57 -20.10
CA PHE A 72 -10.50 -0.31 -19.17
C PHE A 72 -9.54 -0.99 -18.18
N LEU A 73 -8.38 -1.49 -18.63
CA LEU A 73 -7.35 -2.06 -17.76
C LEU A 73 -6.79 -1.04 -16.77
N LEU A 74 -6.53 0.20 -17.22
CA LEU A 74 -6.11 1.30 -16.36
C LEU A 74 -7.20 1.66 -15.32
N GLY A 75 -8.46 1.70 -15.74
CA GLY A 75 -9.60 1.92 -14.85
C GLY A 75 -9.72 0.84 -13.78
N LEU A 76 -9.58 -0.44 -14.15
CA LEU A 76 -9.57 -1.55 -13.20
C LEU A 76 -8.42 -1.46 -12.20
N LEU A 77 -7.22 -1.12 -12.67
CA LEU A 77 -6.05 -0.90 -11.81
C LEU A 77 -6.28 0.27 -10.85
N CYS A 78 -6.85 1.37 -11.34
CA CYS A 78 -7.19 2.54 -10.53
C CYS A 78 -8.18 2.19 -9.41
N ILE A 79 -9.27 1.49 -9.74
CA ILE A 79 -10.26 1.03 -8.76
C ILE A 79 -9.59 0.11 -7.72
N ASN A 80 -8.76 -0.84 -8.15
CA ASN A 80 -8.04 -1.74 -7.24
C ASN A 80 -7.15 -0.96 -6.26
N LEU A 81 -6.38 0.02 -6.75
CA LEU A 81 -5.52 0.85 -5.91
C LEU A 81 -6.33 1.67 -4.90
N ILE A 82 -7.48 2.22 -5.30
CA ILE A 82 -8.37 2.96 -4.40
C ILE A 82 -8.90 2.05 -3.29
N VAL A 83 -9.44 0.88 -3.64
CA VAL A 83 -9.98 -0.10 -2.67
C VAL A 83 -8.88 -0.57 -1.70
N CYS A 84 -7.72 -0.95 -2.22
CA CYS A 84 -6.57 -1.33 -1.40
C CYS A 84 -6.13 -0.22 -0.44
N SER A 85 -6.18 1.04 -0.89
CA SER A 85 -5.79 2.20 -0.08
C SER A 85 -6.78 2.46 1.06
N VAL A 86 -8.09 2.37 0.78
CA VAL A 86 -9.15 2.56 1.78
C VAL A 86 -9.05 1.52 2.89
N GLN A 87 -8.86 0.24 2.55
CA GLN A 87 -8.72 -0.81 3.55
C GLN A 87 -7.48 -0.64 4.43
N ARG A 88 -6.37 -0.23 3.82
CA ARG A 88 -5.11 -0.05 4.54
C ARG A 88 -5.10 1.21 5.41
N PHE A 89 -5.93 2.20 5.10
CA PHE A 89 -6.03 3.46 5.84
C PHE A 89 -6.32 3.24 7.33
N GLY A 90 -7.30 2.38 7.67
CA GLY A 90 -7.67 2.12 9.06
C GLY A 90 -6.51 1.56 9.89
N GLY A 91 -5.74 0.63 9.32
CA GLY A 91 -4.54 0.09 9.95
C GLY A 91 -3.46 1.16 10.15
N ILE A 92 -3.11 1.90 9.10
CA ILE A 92 -2.10 2.97 9.17
C ILE A 92 -2.49 4.04 10.19
N TYR A 93 -3.78 4.42 10.22
CA TYR A 93 -4.31 5.38 11.18
C TYR A 93 -4.15 4.87 12.62
N LYS A 94 -4.56 3.63 12.90
CA LYS A 94 -4.39 3.01 14.22
C LYS A 94 -2.93 2.98 14.64
N LEU A 95 -2.03 2.51 13.77
CA LEU A 95 -0.59 2.46 14.05
C LEU A 95 0.05 3.83 14.25
N THR A 96 -0.48 4.89 13.64
CA THR A 96 0.12 6.24 13.72
C THR A 96 -0.41 7.05 14.90
N TYR A 97 -1.72 7.01 15.14
CA TYR A 97 -2.40 7.88 16.11
C TYR A 97 -2.86 7.16 17.38
N ARG A 98 -2.98 5.83 17.35
CA ARG A 98 -3.35 5.00 18.51
C ARG A 98 -2.36 3.85 18.72
N PRO A 99 -1.05 4.15 18.88
CA PRO A 99 -0.09 3.13 19.28
C PRO A 99 -0.51 2.54 20.63
N GLU A 100 -0.64 1.21 20.71
CA GLU A 100 -0.94 0.51 21.96
C GLU A 100 0.32 -0.17 22.48
N ALA A 101 0.60 -0.02 23.78
CA ALA A 101 1.64 -0.80 24.44
C ALA A 101 1.20 -2.27 24.53
N PRO A 102 2.11 -3.24 24.30
CA PRO A 102 1.77 -4.65 24.36
C PRO A 102 1.32 -5.06 25.76
N GLN A 103 0.16 -5.71 25.85
CA GLN A 103 -0.47 -6.16 27.11
C GLN A 103 0.18 -7.41 27.70
N GLU A 104 0.60 -8.33 26.82
CA GLU A 104 1.15 -9.63 27.18
C GLU A 104 2.56 -9.78 26.57
N PRO A 105 3.50 -10.46 27.24
CA PRO A 105 4.82 -10.76 26.68
C PRO A 105 4.75 -11.56 25.36
N SER A 106 3.69 -12.33 25.15
CA SER A 106 3.41 -13.07 23.92
C SER A 106 3.11 -12.17 22.72
N ASN A 107 2.66 -10.93 22.96
CA ASN A 107 2.42 -9.93 21.90
C ASN A 107 3.72 -9.24 21.43
N ILE A 108 4.86 -9.54 22.06
CA ILE A 108 6.17 -9.05 21.64
C ILE A 108 6.72 -10.00 20.56
N PRO A 109 7.11 -9.49 19.37
CA PRO A 109 7.69 -10.34 18.33
C PRO A 109 8.90 -11.11 18.86
N GLN A 110 8.83 -12.45 18.86
CA GLN A 110 9.89 -13.32 19.40
C GLN A 110 11.25 -13.12 18.70
N LYS A 111 11.26 -12.58 17.48
CA LYS A 111 12.47 -12.40 16.67
C LYS A 111 13.52 -11.48 17.30
N ILE A 112 13.15 -10.58 18.21
CA ILE A 112 14.08 -9.67 18.92
C ILE A 112 13.59 -9.51 20.36
N ARG A 113 13.87 -10.52 21.20
CA ARG A 113 13.59 -10.47 22.63
C ARG A 113 14.91 -10.50 23.40
N ALA A 114 15.12 -9.53 24.28
CA ALA A 114 16.21 -9.51 25.23
C ALA A 114 15.63 -9.39 26.64
N GLU A 115 16.06 -10.24 27.55
CA GLU A 115 15.72 -10.16 28.97
C GLU A 115 16.94 -9.62 29.73
N ILE A 116 16.73 -8.57 30.51
CA ILE A 116 17.76 -7.95 31.32
C ILE A 116 17.31 -8.05 32.77
N GLN A 117 18.10 -8.74 33.60
CA GLN A 117 17.86 -8.74 35.05
C GLN A 117 18.53 -7.51 35.66
N HIS A 118 17.75 -6.71 36.38
CA HIS A 118 18.27 -5.57 37.13
C HIS A 118 17.68 -5.55 38.54
N ARG A 119 18.53 -5.22 39.51
CA ARG A 119 18.19 -5.24 40.94
C ARG A 119 17.23 -4.11 41.31
N ASP A 120 17.33 -2.99 40.61
CA ASP A 120 16.45 -1.82 40.77
C ASP A 120 15.59 -1.62 39.51
N LYS A 121 14.33 -2.04 39.60
CA LYS A 121 13.38 -1.96 38.48
C LYS A 121 12.92 -0.52 38.22
N GLU A 122 12.91 0.35 39.24
CA GLU A 122 12.45 1.73 39.11
C GLU A 122 13.51 2.61 38.46
N ALA A 123 14.78 2.43 38.86
CA ALA A 123 15.91 3.09 38.19
C ALA A 123 16.05 2.65 36.73
N LEU A 124 15.80 1.37 36.43
CA LEU A 124 15.80 0.87 35.04
C LEU A 124 14.70 1.55 34.21
N LYS A 125 13.48 1.63 34.74
CA LYS A 125 12.32 2.28 34.09
C LYS A 125 12.63 3.74 33.77
N SER A 126 13.08 4.51 34.76
CA SER A 126 13.34 5.95 34.60
C SER A 126 14.48 6.24 33.62
N ASN A 127 15.60 5.52 33.73
CA ASN A 127 16.75 5.68 32.84
C ASN A 127 16.42 5.32 31.39
N THR A 128 15.67 4.23 31.18
CA THR A 128 15.26 3.79 29.84
C THR A 128 14.36 4.82 29.16
N LEU A 129 13.38 5.35 29.89
CA LEU A 129 12.47 6.38 29.37
C LEU A 129 13.22 7.69 29.06
N ALA A 130 14.14 8.10 29.93
CA ALA A 130 14.96 9.29 29.71
C ALA A 130 15.85 9.15 28.46
N LEU A 131 16.50 8.01 28.27
CA LEU A 131 17.34 7.73 27.10
C LEU A 131 16.51 7.70 25.80
N LEU A 132 15.35 7.06 25.81
CA LEU A 132 14.46 7.00 24.64
C LEU A 132 13.92 8.38 24.27
N LYS A 133 13.52 9.19 25.27
CA LYS A 133 13.08 10.57 25.05
C LYS A 133 14.22 11.42 24.50
N LYS A 134 15.44 11.31 25.04
CA LYS A 134 16.64 12.00 24.53
C LYS A 134 16.97 11.63 23.07
N LYS A 135 16.72 10.37 22.68
CA LYS A 135 16.89 9.91 21.29
C LYS A 135 15.72 10.29 20.35
N GLY A 136 14.71 11.00 20.84
CA GLY A 136 13.57 11.48 20.05
C GLY A 136 12.51 10.42 19.76
N PHE A 137 12.39 9.40 20.60
CA PHE A 137 11.28 8.44 20.51
C PHE A 137 10.01 9.01 21.14
N HIS A 138 8.87 8.73 20.53
CA HIS A 138 7.57 8.95 21.14
C HIS A 138 7.24 7.73 22.00
N ILE A 139 6.86 7.95 23.25
CA ILE A 139 6.66 6.89 24.24
C ILE A 139 5.19 6.85 24.63
N THR A 140 4.57 5.68 24.48
CA THR A 140 3.24 5.38 25.00
C THR A 140 3.39 4.37 26.12
N GLN A 141 2.88 4.70 27.31
CA GLN A 141 3.00 3.86 28.50
C GLN A 141 1.63 3.31 28.87
N ARG A 142 1.62 2.11 29.45
CA ARG A 142 0.46 1.53 30.11
C ARG A 142 0.92 0.88 31.41
N ASP A 143 0.26 1.22 32.50
CA ASP A 143 0.42 0.59 33.81
C ASP A 143 -0.88 -0.16 34.11
N GLU A 144 -0.81 -1.49 34.17
CA GLU A 144 -1.92 -2.38 34.54
C GLU A 144 -1.45 -3.21 35.75
N GLU A 145 -2.16 -3.09 36.88
CA GLU A 145 -2.03 -3.87 38.12
C GLU A 145 -0.68 -4.61 38.32
N GLY A 146 0.39 -3.85 38.56
CA GLY A 146 1.72 -4.39 38.88
C GLY A 146 2.60 -4.78 37.68
N ARG A 147 2.11 -4.61 36.44
CA ARG A 147 2.85 -4.80 35.18
C ARG A 147 2.96 -3.47 34.42
N TRP A 148 4.19 -3.02 34.23
CA TRP A 148 4.51 -1.86 33.41
C TRP A 148 4.87 -2.27 31.99
N SER A 149 4.21 -1.67 31.00
CA SER A 149 4.52 -1.84 29.58
C SER A 149 4.67 -0.48 28.89
N PHE A 150 5.55 -0.42 27.89
CA PHE A 150 5.74 0.79 27.09
C PHE A 150 6.02 0.44 25.63
N LEU A 151 5.59 1.32 24.73
CA LEU A 151 5.96 1.32 23.32
C LEU A 151 6.77 2.59 23.04
N ALA A 152 7.94 2.44 22.43
CA ALA A 152 8.76 3.57 21.99
C ALA A 152 8.93 3.51 20.48
N GLN A 153 8.34 4.45 19.75
CA GLN A 153 8.40 4.49 18.29
C GLN A 153 8.96 5.82 17.81
N ARG A 154 9.89 5.76 16.85
CA ARG A 154 10.43 6.92 16.13
C ARG A 154 9.92 6.87 14.68
N ARG A 155 9.67 8.04 14.07
CA ARG A 155 9.20 8.19 12.68
C ARG A 155 7.86 7.50 12.38
N ARG A 156 6.84 7.73 13.22
CA ARG A 156 5.45 7.24 13.00
C ARG A 156 4.86 7.60 11.63
N MET A 157 5.29 8.74 11.05
CA MET A 157 4.86 9.20 9.73
C MET A 157 5.33 8.29 8.60
N GLY A 158 6.36 7.45 8.81
CA GLY A 158 6.83 6.51 7.78
C GLY A 158 5.75 5.53 7.31
N ASN A 159 4.77 5.22 8.17
CA ASN A 159 3.65 4.36 7.83
C ASN A 159 2.75 4.95 6.73
N TRP A 160 2.75 6.28 6.56
CA TRP A 160 1.98 6.98 5.52
C TRP A 160 2.61 6.89 4.13
N GLY A 161 3.90 6.52 4.03
CA GLY A 161 4.61 6.48 2.75
C GLY A 161 3.91 5.61 1.71
N SER A 162 3.49 4.40 2.09
CA SER A 162 2.76 3.51 1.18
C SER A 162 1.42 4.09 0.71
N PHE A 163 0.72 4.83 1.58
CA PHE A 163 -0.57 5.44 1.24
C PHE A 163 -0.39 6.62 0.27
N ILE A 164 0.63 7.44 0.50
CA ILE A 164 0.99 8.55 -0.40
C ILE A 164 1.35 7.99 -1.79
N SER A 165 2.19 6.95 -1.86
CA SER A 165 2.55 6.32 -3.13
C SER A 165 1.33 5.85 -3.91
N HIS A 166 0.36 5.19 -3.25
CA HIS A 166 -0.86 4.76 -3.91
C HIS A 166 -1.68 5.94 -4.46
N ILE A 167 -1.86 7.01 -3.67
CA ILE A 167 -2.56 8.22 -4.13
C ILE A 167 -1.85 8.84 -5.34
N SER A 168 -0.52 8.92 -5.32
CA SER A 168 0.25 9.43 -6.46
C SER A 168 0.00 8.63 -7.73
N PHE A 169 0.00 7.29 -7.64
CA PHE A 169 -0.33 6.44 -8.79
C PHE A 169 -1.77 6.63 -9.29
N VAL A 170 -2.74 6.76 -8.38
CA VAL A 170 -4.14 7.02 -8.73
C VAL A 170 -4.27 8.34 -9.48
N ILE A 171 -3.65 9.41 -8.99
CA ILE A 171 -3.66 10.74 -9.65
C ILE A 171 -3.03 10.65 -11.04
N LEU A 172 -1.89 9.96 -11.17
CA LEU A 172 -1.23 9.78 -12.48
C LEU A 172 -2.11 9.03 -13.47
N ILE A 173 -2.79 7.96 -13.05
CA ILE A 173 -3.68 7.19 -13.92
C ILE A 173 -4.89 8.02 -14.33
N ILE A 174 -5.50 8.77 -13.40
CA ILE A 174 -6.64 9.64 -13.70
C ILE A 174 -6.23 10.76 -14.67
N GLY A 175 -5.03 11.33 -14.52
CA GLY A 175 -4.54 12.35 -15.46
C GLY A 175 -4.13 11.82 -16.84
N ALA A 176 -3.93 10.50 -16.96
CA ALA A 176 -3.59 9.84 -18.21
C ALA A 176 -4.82 9.29 -18.97
N LEU A 177 -5.96 9.16 -18.28
CA LEU A 177 -7.26 8.80 -18.87
C LEU A 177 -7.93 10.02 -19.50
#